data_AF-A0A1E9M603-F1
#
_entry.id   AF-A0A1E9M603-F1
#
_cell.length_a   1.000
_cell.length_b   1.000
_cell.length_c   1.000
_cell.angle_alpha   90.00
_cell.angle_beta   90.00
_cell.angle_gamma   90.00
#
_symmetry.space_group_name_H-M   'P 1'
#
loop_
_entity.id
_entity.type
_entity.pdbx_description
1 polymer ?
#
loop_
_entity_poly.entity_id
_entity_poly.type
_entity_poly.pdbx_seq_one_letter_code
_entity_poly.pdbx_strand_id
1 'polypeptide(L)'
;MTHTNPDTLSRGSYSNSRRVADILRAETVGGTVLLIATVLAVVLANTPASTFYFGLRDTVVGPVIPGFNHLQMSIGTWAADGLLVVFFFLTGLELKKEFVIGDLKSPSTAIVPIAAAFGGVAVPAIIYTALNFTSPTALHGWAIPTATDIAFAVSVLAAVGTFLPSAMRVFLLTLAVVDDLIAICIIAIFYTNNFHGEYLLFALIPLALFAFIAYRGETMLHLKPLAAWLLLLPLGIITWALFLESGIHATISGVVLGFLVPVKMSARSEAAQAEHGLAEVLEHRFRPLSTGICVPIFAFFSAGVAVGGFEGLGRALTDSVAVGIMVALVAGKTIGIFGTTWLVTRFKNANLDPDIAWIDVVGLAATGGIGFTVSLLVAELSFPHGSPHTEDAKIAILVGSVLAAIVGAAILSRRNKHYRALAEKETVDADDNGIPDVFEGTYRDPKAEA
;
A
#
# COMPACT_ATOMS: atom_id res chain seq x y z
N MET A 1 -5.63 -31.05 29.10
CA MET A 1 -5.23 -29.69 28.67
C MET A 1 -5.25 -29.68 27.15
N THR A 2 -6.38 -29.26 26.57
CA THR A 2 -6.54 -29.10 25.13
C THR A 2 -5.81 -27.82 24.71
N HIS A 3 -4.69 -27.97 24.02
CA HIS A 3 -4.01 -26.87 23.35
C HIS A 3 -4.89 -26.39 22.19
N THR A 4 -5.73 -25.38 22.45
CA THR A 4 -6.37 -24.61 21.39
C THR A 4 -5.28 -23.78 20.73
N ASN A 5 -4.85 -24.20 19.53
CA ASN A 5 -3.99 -23.39 18.68
C ASN A 5 -4.69 -22.05 18.41
N PRO A 6 -4.03 -20.90 18.55
CA PRO A 6 -4.66 -19.63 18.23
C PRO A 6 -4.95 -19.59 16.73
N ASP A 7 -6.22 -19.42 16.36
CA ASP A 7 -6.61 -19.17 14.97
C ASP A 7 -5.92 -17.88 14.50
N THR A 8 -5.05 -18.02 13.50
CA THR A 8 -4.16 -16.93 13.03
C THR A 8 -4.90 -15.82 12.30
N LEU A 9 -6.18 -16.07 12.01
CA LEU A 9 -7.14 -15.17 11.41
C LEU A 9 -8.40 -15.38 12.26
N SER A 10 -8.71 -14.46 13.17
CA SER A 10 -9.88 -14.58 14.03
C SER A 10 -10.85 -13.42 13.78
N ARG A 11 -12.15 -13.68 13.94
CA ARG A 11 -13.19 -12.65 13.84
C ARG A 11 -12.94 -11.54 14.89
N GLY A 12 -12.64 -10.34 14.41
CA GLY A 12 -12.53 -9.15 15.26
C GLY A 12 -13.87 -8.73 15.90
N SER A 13 -13.81 -7.96 17.00
CA SER A 13 -14.99 -7.40 17.69
C SER A 13 -15.89 -6.56 16.76
N TYR A 14 -17.18 -6.43 17.10
CA TYR A 14 -18.16 -5.60 16.37
C TYR A 14 -17.69 -4.14 16.22
N SER A 15 -16.99 -3.59 17.21
CA SER A 15 -16.36 -2.26 17.13
C SER A 15 -15.26 -2.20 16.07
N ASN A 16 -14.42 -3.23 15.97
CA ASN A 16 -13.42 -3.35 14.91
C ASN A 16 -14.08 -3.47 13.53
N SER A 17 -15.22 -4.16 13.44
CA SER A 17 -15.95 -4.29 12.17
C SER A 17 -16.51 -2.96 11.66
N ARG A 18 -17.07 -2.10 12.53
CA ARG A 18 -17.50 -0.73 12.16
C ARG A 18 -16.31 0.16 11.79
N ARG A 19 -15.23 0.11 12.56
CA ARG A 19 -13.99 0.86 12.28
C ARG A 19 -13.40 0.47 10.92
N VAL A 20 -13.32 -0.83 10.64
CA VAL A 20 -12.87 -1.34 9.33
C VAL A 20 -13.80 -0.82 8.24
N ALA A 21 -15.13 -0.86 8.41
CA ALA A 21 -16.05 -0.34 7.41
C ALA A 21 -15.89 1.16 7.11
N ASP A 22 -15.65 1.99 8.13
CA ASP A 22 -15.41 3.43 7.95
C ASP A 22 -14.06 3.72 7.26
N ILE A 23 -13.02 2.96 7.62
CA ILE A 23 -11.71 3.01 6.93
C ILE A 23 -11.87 2.63 5.46
N LEU A 24 -12.56 1.53 5.17
CA LEU A 24 -12.81 1.09 3.79
C LEU A 24 -13.59 2.14 3.00
N ARG A 25 -14.61 2.79 3.58
CA ARG A 25 -15.36 3.85 2.89
C ARG A 25 -14.47 5.04 2.54
N ALA A 26 -13.64 5.49 3.50
CA ALA A 26 -12.67 6.55 3.26
C ALA A 26 -11.65 6.15 2.19
N GLU A 27 -11.15 4.91 2.24
CA GLU A 27 -10.18 4.38 1.27
C GLU A 27 -10.78 4.15 -0.12
N THR A 28 -12.06 3.79 -0.22
CA THR A 28 -12.78 3.66 -1.51
C THR A 28 -12.91 5.02 -2.20
N VAL A 29 -13.19 6.08 -1.44
CA VAL A 29 -13.21 7.45 -1.98
C VAL A 29 -11.80 7.84 -2.45
N GLY A 30 -10.77 7.58 -1.65
CA GLY A 30 -9.37 7.81 -2.02
C GLY A 30 -8.98 7.08 -3.31
N GLY A 31 -9.29 5.78 -3.43
CA GLY A 31 -8.99 5.01 -4.63
C GLY A 31 -9.80 5.43 -5.86
N THR A 32 -11.02 5.95 -5.67
CA THR A 32 -11.80 6.52 -6.78
C THR A 32 -11.18 7.82 -7.28
N VAL A 33 -10.77 8.72 -6.38
CA VAL A 33 -10.08 9.97 -6.73
C VAL A 33 -8.75 9.67 -7.41
N LEU A 34 -8.00 8.69 -6.90
CA LEU A 34 -6.78 8.19 -7.50
C LEU A 34 -7.01 7.71 -8.94
N LEU A 35 -8.03 6.87 -9.17
CA LEU A 35 -8.37 6.37 -10.50
C LEU A 35 -8.72 7.50 -11.47
N ILE A 36 -9.49 8.49 -11.01
CA ILE A 36 -9.83 9.68 -11.81
C ILE A 36 -8.57 10.45 -12.20
N ALA A 37 -7.66 10.70 -11.25
CA ALA A 37 -6.41 11.39 -11.50
C ALA A 37 -5.55 10.64 -12.54
N THR A 38 -5.46 9.32 -12.42
CA THR A 38 -4.76 8.45 -13.39
C THR A 38 -5.37 8.52 -14.78
N VAL A 39 -6.70 8.40 -14.88
CA VAL A 39 -7.40 8.49 -16.18
C VAL A 39 -7.17 9.87 -16.81
N LEU A 40 -7.27 10.94 -16.03
CA LEU A 40 -7.00 12.30 -16.52
C LEU A 40 -5.57 12.44 -17.02
N ALA A 41 -4.58 11.90 -16.29
CA ALA A 41 -3.18 11.94 -16.71
C ALA A 41 -2.96 11.22 -18.04
N VAL A 42 -3.52 10.02 -18.20
CA VAL A 42 -3.41 9.25 -19.45
C VAL A 42 -4.12 9.97 -20.60
N VAL A 43 -5.32 10.53 -20.36
CA VAL A 43 -6.06 11.28 -21.40
C VAL A 43 -5.30 12.53 -21.82
N LEU A 44 -4.81 13.33 -20.88
CA LEU A 44 -4.05 14.55 -21.20
C LEU A 44 -2.74 14.24 -21.92
N ALA A 45 -2.01 13.20 -21.49
CA ALA A 45 -0.76 12.78 -22.11
C ALA A 45 -0.94 12.29 -23.57
N ASN A 46 -2.14 11.85 -23.98
CA ASN A 46 -2.41 11.26 -25.29
C ASN A 46 -3.36 12.09 -26.18
N THR A 47 -3.67 13.32 -25.79
CA THR A 47 -4.52 14.26 -26.56
C THR A 47 -3.70 15.48 -27.00
N PRO A 48 -4.26 16.43 -27.78
CA PRO A 48 -3.56 17.67 -28.12
C PRO A 48 -3.16 18.53 -26.90
N ALA A 49 -3.66 18.20 -25.70
CA ALA A 49 -3.24 18.80 -24.44
C ALA A 49 -1.90 18.25 -23.89
N SER A 50 -1.27 17.28 -24.57
CA SER A 50 -0.04 16.63 -24.11
C SER A 50 1.12 17.61 -23.90
N THR A 51 1.28 18.58 -24.79
CA THR A 51 2.30 19.63 -24.65
C THR A 51 2.10 20.46 -23.38
N PHE A 52 0.84 20.75 -23.02
CA PHE A 52 0.53 21.44 -21.77
C PHE A 52 0.81 20.54 -20.55
N TYR A 53 0.38 19.28 -20.61
CA TYR A 53 0.58 18.32 -19.52
C TYR A 53 2.07 18.09 -19.22
N PHE A 54 2.87 17.76 -20.24
CA PHE A 54 4.31 17.55 -20.08
C PHE A 54 5.02 18.86 -19.75
N GLY A 55 4.61 19.99 -20.35
CA GLY A 55 5.13 21.31 -19.98
C GLY A 55 4.92 21.63 -18.50
N LEU A 56 3.73 21.35 -17.96
CA LEU A 56 3.45 21.52 -16.54
C LEU A 56 4.27 20.56 -15.68
N ARG A 57 4.25 19.26 -15.99
CA ARG A 57 4.97 18.22 -15.23
C ARG A 57 6.47 18.53 -15.14
N ASP A 58 7.07 18.93 -16.25
CA ASP A 58 8.51 19.11 -16.40
C ASP A 58 8.96 20.54 -16.03
N THR A 59 8.02 21.43 -15.66
CA THR A 59 8.35 22.77 -15.14
C THR A 59 9.17 22.63 -13.85
N VAL A 60 10.37 23.21 -13.84
CA VAL A 60 11.25 23.21 -12.67
C VAL A 60 10.89 24.36 -11.74
N VAL A 61 10.62 24.04 -10.49
CA VAL A 61 10.35 25.00 -9.42
C VAL A 61 11.12 24.61 -8.17
N GLY A 62 11.52 25.60 -7.37
CA GLY A 62 12.20 25.33 -6.12
C GLY A 62 12.90 26.57 -5.57
N PRO A 63 13.22 26.59 -4.27
CA PRO A 63 14.09 27.61 -3.70
C PRO A 63 15.54 27.34 -4.10
N VAL A 64 16.32 28.41 -4.34
CA VAL A 64 17.79 28.31 -4.44
C VAL A 64 18.37 28.57 -3.06
N ILE A 65 18.85 27.52 -2.40
CA ILE A 65 19.44 27.62 -1.05
C ILE A 65 20.88 27.14 -1.12
N PRO A 66 21.88 27.92 -0.66
CA PRO A 66 23.27 27.47 -0.63
C PRO A 66 23.42 26.19 0.18
N GLY A 67 24.02 25.16 -0.42
CA GLY A 67 24.19 23.84 0.20
C GLY A 67 23.03 22.87 -0.03
N PHE A 68 21.97 23.27 -0.74
CA PHE A 68 20.89 22.38 -1.16
C PHE A 68 20.66 22.54 -2.66
N ASN A 69 21.25 21.64 -3.45
CA ASN A 69 21.26 21.75 -4.91
C ASN A 69 20.08 21.00 -5.57
N HIS A 70 19.48 20.03 -4.87
CA HIS A 70 18.45 19.15 -5.40
C HIS A 70 17.03 19.69 -5.16
N LEU A 71 16.88 20.84 -4.50
CA LEU A 71 15.57 21.48 -4.29
C LEU A 71 14.97 22.11 -5.56
N GLN A 72 15.78 22.31 -6.61
CA GLN A 72 15.31 22.70 -7.94
C GLN A 72 14.90 21.45 -8.71
N MET A 73 13.61 21.11 -8.65
CA MET A 73 13.09 19.89 -9.26
C MET A 73 11.81 20.16 -10.05
N SER A 74 11.48 19.24 -10.97
CA SER A 74 10.25 19.34 -11.75
C SER A 74 9.02 19.21 -10.85
N ILE A 75 7.86 19.73 -11.28
CA ILE A 75 6.60 19.53 -10.56
C ILE A 75 6.30 18.03 -10.38
N GLY A 76 6.61 17.21 -11.38
CA GLY A 76 6.51 15.75 -11.26
C GLY A 76 7.39 15.18 -10.15
N THR A 77 8.64 15.63 -10.06
CA THR A 77 9.57 15.22 -8.98
C THR A 77 9.10 15.72 -7.62
N TRP A 78 8.55 16.94 -7.51
CA TRP A 78 7.91 17.40 -6.26
C TRP A 78 6.75 16.50 -5.82
N ALA A 79 5.99 15.97 -6.77
CA ALA A 79 4.92 15.02 -6.46
C ALA A 79 5.49 13.67 -5.99
N ALA A 80 6.52 13.15 -6.66
CA ALA A 80 7.15 11.86 -6.32
C ALA A 80 7.97 11.90 -5.03
N ASP A 81 8.84 12.88 -4.86
CA ASP A 81 9.76 12.94 -3.71
C ASP A 81 9.18 13.77 -2.56
N GLY A 82 8.43 14.83 -2.87
CA GLY A 82 7.93 15.79 -1.89
C GLY A 82 6.55 15.47 -1.32
N LEU A 83 5.58 15.07 -2.15
CA LEU A 83 4.22 14.72 -1.66
C LEU A 83 4.15 13.28 -1.16
N LEU A 84 4.80 12.34 -1.85
CA LEU A 84 4.72 10.92 -1.49
C LEU A 84 5.40 10.61 -0.14
N VAL A 85 6.28 11.49 0.37
CA VAL A 85 6.81 11.36 1.74
C VAL A 85 5.70 11.35 2.80
N VAL A 86 4.56 12.01 2.53
CA VAL A 86 3.40 12.02 3.44
C VAL A 86 2.72 10.64 3.47
N PHE A 87 2.65 9.97 2.31
CA PHE A 87 2.17 8.59 2.22
C PHE A 87 3.08 7.65 3.01
N PHE A 88 4.39 7.74 2.79
CA PHE A 88 5.38 6.92 3.51
C PHE A 88 5.46 7.24 5.01
N PHE A 89 5.15 8.46 5.43
CA PHE A 89 4.96 8.78 6.86
C PHE A 89 3.79 8.03 7.48
N LEU A 90 2.64 7.95 6.80
CA LEU A 90 1.51 7.13 7.25
C LEU A 90 1.87 5.65 7.31
N THR A 91 2.51 5.12 6.26
CA THR A 91 3.00 3.74 6.26
C THR A 91 3.94 3.47 7.44
N GLY A 92 4.83 4.42 7.76
CA GLY A 92 5.70 4.34 8.94
C GLY A 92 4.93 4.33 10.28
N LEU A 93 3.86 5.12 10.40
CA LEU A 93 2.98 5.09 11.57
C LEU A 93 2.24 3.75 11.70
N GLU A 94 1.63 3.27 10.62
CA GLU A 94 0.91 2.00 10.56
C GLU A 94 1.82 0.83 10.94
N LEU A 95 3.00 0.78 10.32
CA LEU A 95 3.99 -0.25 10.60
C LEU A 95 4.48 -0.21 12.06
N LYS A 96 4.75 0.99 12.60
CA LYS A 96 5.13 1.12 14.01
C LYS A 96 4.00 0.63 14.93
N LYS A 97 2.74 0.93 14.62
CA LYS A 97 1.60 0.43 15.41
C LYS A 97 1.52 -1.09 15.36
N GLU A 98 1.64 -1.69 14.18
CA GLU A 98 1.59 -3.14 14.00
C GLU A 98 2.69 -3.84 14.81
N PHE A 99 3.90 -3.28 14.86
CA PHE A 99 4.99 -3.82 15.69
C PHE A 99 4.76 -3.69 17.20
N VAL A 100 4.12 -2.61 17.66
CA VAL A 100 4.04 -2.29 19.09
C VAL A 100 2.78 -2.84 19.75
N ILE A 101 1.63 -2.76 19.06
CA ILE A 101 0.31 -3.15 19.58
C ILE A 101 -0.51 -4.05 18.65
N GLY A 102 -0.12 -4.20 17.37
CA GLY A 102 -0.87 -4.99 16.39
C GLY A 102 -0.40 -6.43 16.22
N ASP A 103 -0.70 -7.01 15.05
CA ASP A 103 -0.54 -8.44 14.78
C ASP A 103 0.93 -8.84 14.58
N LEU A 104 1.78 -7.89 14.20
CA LEU A 104 3.22 -8.11 14.04
C LEU A 104 3.98 -8.17 15.37
N LYS A 105 3.36 -7.79 16.48
CA LYS A 105 3.95 -7.90 17.83
C LYS A 105 4.20 -9.36 18.23
N SER A 106 3.35 -10.29 17.79
CA SER A 106 3.38 -11.69 18.18
C SER A 106 3.93 -12.56 17.04
N PRO A 107 5.08 -13.24 17.21
CA PRO A 107 5.66 -14.06 16.14
C PRO A 107 4.75 -15.17 15.62
N SER A 108 3.86 -15.70 16.47
CA SER A 108 2.91 -16.76 16.12
C SER A 108 1.83 -16.32 15.13
N THR A 109 1.37 -15.06 15.21
CA THR A 109 0.37 -14.48 14.30
C THR A 109 1.04 -13.84 13.08
N ALA A 110 2.22 -13.25 13.28
CA ALA A 110 2.93 -12.51 12.25
C ALA A 110 3.56 -13.38 11.17
N ILE A 111 3.82 -14.67 11.45
CA ILE A 111 4.61 -15.52 10.53
C ILE A 111 3.95 -15.71 9.16
N VAL A 112 2.62 -15.81 9.10
CA VAL A 112 1.91 -16.06 7.83
C VAL A 112 1.91 -14.80 6.96
N PRO A 113 1.48 -13.61 7.43
CA PRO A 113 1.53 -12.38 6.62
C PRO A 113 2.96 -11.99 6.23
N ILE A 114 3.93 -12.10 7.15
CA ILE A 114 5.33 -11.77 6.86
C ILE A 114 5.88 -12.68 5.77
N ALA A 115 5.71 -14.00 5.90
CA ALA A 115 6.21 -14.93 4.90
C ALA A 115 5.52 -14.74 3.54
N ALA A 116 4.20 -14.49 3.55
CA ALA A 116 3.45 -14.14 2.35
C ALA A 116 4.01 -12.88 1.67
N ALA A 117 4.39 -11.85 2.43
CA ALA A 117 5.03 -10.64 1.92
C ALA A 117 6.39 -10.94 1.26
N PHE A 118 7.25 -11.69 1.96
CA PHE A 118 8.53 -12.12 1.39
C PHE A 118 8.36 -12.95 0.11
N GLY A 119 7.38 -13.85 0.05
CA GLY A 119 7.03 -14.58 -1.16
C GLY A 119 6.52 -13.65 -2.27
N GLY A 120 5.66 -12.70 -1.90
CA GLY A 120 5.11 -11.65 -2.75
C GLY A 120 6.15 -10.64 -3.26
N VAL A 121 7.35 -10.60 -2.70
CA VAL A 121 8.47 -9.80 -3.23
C VAL A 121 9.43 -10.67 -4.03
N ALA A 122 9.84 -11.81 -3.47
CA ALA A 122 10.86 -12.67 -4.07
C ALA A 122 10.40 -13.29 -5.40
N VAL A 123 9.16 -13.79 -5.47
CA VAL A 123 8.67 -14.48 -6.67
C VAL A 123 8.52 -13.53 -7.87
N PRO A 124 7.88 -12.35 -7.76
CA PRO A 124 7.86 -11.37 -8.86
C PRO A 124 9.26 -10.95 -9.31
N ALA A 125 10.18 -10.68 -8.36
CA ALA A 125 11.55 -10.30 -8.65
C ALA A 125 12.29 -11.38 -9.47
N ILE A 126 12.15 -12.64 -9.07
CA ILE A 126 12.75 -13.80 -9.76
C ILE A 126 12.15 -13.94 -11.16
N ILE A 127 10.83 -13.85 -11.30
CA ILE A 127 10.15 -13.97 -12.60
C ILE A 127 10.61 -12.86 -13.55
N TYR A 128 10.63 -11.60 -13.09
CA TYR A 128 11.09 -10.48 -13.91
C TYR A 128 12.54 -10.66 -14.34
N THR A 129 13.41 -11.02 -13.40
CA THR A 129 14.84 -11.22 -13.64
C THR A 129 15.08 -12.37 -14.63
N ALA A 130 14.34 -13.47 -14.49
CA ALA A 130 14.44 -14.62 -15.40
C ALA A 130 13.98 -14.27 -16.82
N LEU A 131 12.98 -13.40 -16.99
CA LEU A 131 12.52 -12.95 -18.31
C LEU A 131 13.46 -11.93 -18.95
N ASN A 132 14.22 -11.18 -18.14
CA ASN A 132 15.11 -10.11 -18.59
C ASN A 132 16.62 -10.44 -18.45
N PHE A 133 16.97 -11.71 -18.21
CA PHE A 133 18.34 -12.13 -17.89
C PHE A 133 19.37 -11.78 -18.99
N THR A 134 18.92 -11.63 -20.24
CA THR A 134 19.77 -11.32 -21.39
C THR A 134 20.08 -9.83 -21.54
N SER A 135 19.42 -8.94 -20.79
CA SER A 135 19.54 -7.49 -20.93
C SER A 135 20.00 -6.85 -19.62
N PRO A 136 21.30 -6.49 -19.49
CA PRO A 136 21.82 -5.85 -18.28
C PRO A 136 21.10 -4.56 -17.90
N THR A 137 20.64 -3.78 -18.87
CA THR A 137 19.88 -2.54 -18.63
C THR A 137 18.50 -2.84 -18.06
N ALA A 138 17.81 -3.87 -18.58
CA ALA A 138 16.50 -4.28 -18.09
C ALA A 138 16.55 -4.83 -16.65
N LEU A 139 17.65 -5.46 -16.25
CA LEU A 139 17.81 -6.04 -14.90
C LEU A 139 17.69 -5.01 -13.77
N HIS A 140 17.94 -3.72 -14.03
CA HIS A 140 17.73 -2.65 -13.05
C HIS A 140 16.25 -2.51 -12.62
N GLY A 141 15.30 -3.00 -13.40
CA GLY A 141 13.86 -2.93 -13.10
C GLY A 141 13.31 -4.07 -12.23
N TRP A 142 14.16 -4.92 -11.64
CA TRP A 142 13.72 -6.12 -10.90
C TRP A 142 12.77 -5.85 -9.72
N ALA A 143 12.89 -4.68 -9.09
CA ALA A 143 12.06 -4.29 -7.96
C ALA A 143 10.72 -3.65 -8.39
N ILE A 144 10.52 -3.36 -9.67
CA ILE A 144 9.29 -2.74 -10.16
C ILE A 144 8.05 -3.59 -9.80
N PRO A 145 7.99 -4.90 -10.07
CA PRO A 145 6.80 -5.70 -9.79
C PRO A 145 6.69 -6.20 -8.34
N THR A 146 7.52 -5.70 -7.41
CA THR A 146 7.52 -6.20 -6.03
C THR A 146 6.60 -5.42 -5.10
N ALA A 147 6.11 -4.26 -5.51
CA ALA A 147 5.28 -3.41 -4.66
C ALA A 147 3.78 -3.65 -4.84
N THR A 148 3.00 -3.28 -3.82
CA THR A 148 1.54 -3.42 -3.78
C THR A 148 0.92 -2.08 -3.37
N ASP A 149 -0.02 -1.55 -4.15
CA ASP A 149 -0.75 -0.31 -3.84
C ASP A 149 -1.99 -0.61 -2.98
N ILE A 150 -1.84 -0.38 -1.67
CA ILE A 150 -2.85 -0.63 -0.65
C ILE A 150 -4.17 0.08 -0.99
N ALA A 151 -4.10 1.36 -1.35
CA ALA A 151 -5.29 2.18 -1.55
C ALA A 151 -6.18 1.61 -2.67
N PHE A 152 -5.56 1.17 -3.76
CA PHE A 152 -6.30 0.61 -4.88
C PHE A 152 -6.73 -0.85 -4.63
N ALA A 153 -5.88 -1.67 -4.00
CA ALA A 153 -6.24 -3.04 -3.61
C ALA A 153 -7.43 -3.08 -2.64
N VAL A 154 -7.42 -2.22 -1.62
CA VAL A 154 -8.53 -2.11 -0.66
C VAL A 154 -9.78 -1.55 -1.32
N SER A 155 -9.66 -0.60 -2.25
CA SER A 155 -10.80 -0.09 -3.01
C SER A 155 -11.48 -1.17 -3.86
N VAL A 156 -10.70 -2.04 -4.52
CA VAL A 156 -11.22 -3.21 -5.23
C VAL A 156 -11.94 -4.12 -4.24
N LEU A 157 -11.30 -4.46 -3.11
CA LEU A 157 -11.90 -5.32 -2.09
C LEU A 157 -13.18 -4.74 -1.50
N ALA A 158 -13.25 -3.42 -1.28
CA ALA A 158 -14.44 -2.73 -0.79
C ALA A 158 -15.58 -2.75 -1.83
N ALA A 159 -15.25 -2.61 -3.12
CA ALA A 159 -16.23 -2.63 -4.20
C ALA A 159 -16.87 -4.02 -4.41
N VAL A 160 -16.10 -5.10 -4.30
CA VAL A 160 -16.61 -6.47 -4.52
C VAL A 160 -16.93 -7.24 -3.24
N GLY A 161 -16.49 -6.77 -2.07
CA GLY A 161 -16.36 -7.57 -0.86
C GLY A 161 -17.37 -7.31 0.25
N THR A 162 -18.60 -6.90 -0.06
CA THR A 162 -19.63 -6.55 0.94
C THR A 162 -19.87 -7.64 2.00
N PHE A 163 -19.86 -8.92 1.59
CA PHE A 163 -20.09 -10.09 2.43
C PHE A 163 -18.80 -10.91 2.66
N LEU A 164 -17.63 -10.43 2.23
CA LEU A 164 -16.39 -11.15 2.48
C LEU A 164 -16.01 -11.10 3.98
N PRO A 165 -15.43 -12.20 4.51
CA PRO A 165 -14.97 -12.27 5.90
C PRO A 165 -14.03 -11.11 6.28
N SER A 166 -14.15 -10.61 7.51
CA SER A 166 -13.31 -9.54 8.03
C SER A 166 -11.83 -9.92 8.09
N ALA A 167 -11.54 -11.20 8.34
CA ALA A 167 -10.18 -11.75 8.36
C ALA A 167 -9.43 -11.57 7.03
N MET A 168 -10.12 -11.56 5.87
CA MET A 168 -9.47 -11.27 4.58
C MET A 168 -8.97 -9.83 4.49
N ARG A 169 -9.71 -8.89 5.09
CA ARG A 169 -9.35 -7.47 5.09
C ARG A 169 -8.13 -7.23 5.97
N VAL A 170 -8.14 -7.82 7.17
CA VAL A 170 -7.00 -7.76 8.10
C VAL A 170 -5.75 -8.36 7.45
N PHE A 171 -5.87 -9.55 6.84
CA PHE A 171 -4.74 -10.17 6.15
C PHE A 171 -4.16 -9.28 5.04
N LEU A 172 -5.01 -8.68 4.19
CA LEU A 172 -4.54 -7.79 3.12
C LEU A 172 -3.83 -6.56 3.67
N LEU A 173 -4.40 -5.92 4.69
CA LEU A 173 -3.80 -4.74 5.32
C LEU A 173 -2.44 -5.07 5.93
N THR A 174 -2.34 -6.17 6.69
CA THR A 174 -1.07 -6.58 7.31
C THR A 174 -0.03 -7.00 6.28
N LEU A 175 -0.43 -7.77 5.25
CA LEU A 175 0.45 -8.14 4.14
C LEU A 175 1.01 -6.89 3.45
N ALA A 176 0.13 -5.94 3.13
CA ALA A 176 0.48 -4.77 2.35
C ALA A 176 1.42 -3.82 3.12
N VAL A 177 1.22 -3.65 4.43
CA VAL A 177 2.14 -2.90 5.30
C VAL A 177 3.55 -3.52 5.33
N VAL A 178 3.65 -4.86 5.37
CA VAL A 178 4.95 -5.54 5.33
C VAL A 178 5.59 -5.48 3.94
N ASP A 179 4.80 -5.65 2.87
CA ASP A 179 5.26 -5.48 1.48
C ASP A 179 5.85 -4.08 1.25
N ASP A 180 5.17 -3.03 1.72
CA ASP A 180 5.64 -1.64 1.63
C ASP A 180 6.98 -1.46 2.34
N LEU A 181 7.14 -2.02 3.56
CA LEU A 181 8.42 -1.99 4.27
C LEU A 181 9.54 -2.62 3.44
N ILE A 182 9.28 -3.79 2.87
CA ILE A 182 10.27 -4.50 2.06
C ILE A 182 10.62 -3.66 0.82
N ALA A 183 9.62 -3.09 0.14
CA ALA A 183 9.84 -2.22 -1.02
C ALA A 183 10.69 -0.99 -0.67
N ILE A 184 10.40 -0.33 0.45
CA ILE A 184 11.16 0.83 0.94
C ILE A 184 12.61 0.44 1.26
N CYS A 185 12.82 -0.69 1.92
CA CYS A 185 14.17 -1.21 2.19
C CYS A 185 14.92 -1.52 0.88
N ILE A 186 14.25 -2.07 -0.12
CA ILE A 186 14.85 -2.31 -1.44
C ILE A 186 15.26 -0.99 -2.10
N ILE A 187 14.37 0.01 -2.11
CA ILE A 187 14.66 1.35 -2.64
C ILE A 187 15.88 1.96 -1.94
N ALA A 188 15.92 1.93 -0.61
CA ALA A 188 17.00 2.49 0.19
C ALA A 188 18.37 1.85 -0.11
N ILE A 189 18.41 0.53 -0.30
CA ILE A 189 19.67 -0.21 -0.43
C ILE A 189 20.16 -0.25 -1.88
N PHE A 190 19.24 -0.45 -2.84
CA PHE A 190 19.60 -0.74 -4.23
C PHE A 190 19.48 0.45 -5.18
N TYR A 191 18.72 1.49 -4.82
CA TYR A 191 18.46 2.66 -5.68
C TYR A 191 19.02 3.96 -5.11
N THR A 192 19.97 3.88 -4.18
CA THR A 192 20.71 5.04 -3.67
C THR A 192 21.78 5.47 -4.70
N ASN A 193 21.74 6.74 -5.09
CA ASN A 193 22.68 7.33 -6.04
C ASN A 193 23.44 8.49 -5.38
N ASN A 194 24.75 8.59 -5.61
CA ASN A 194 25.59 9.70 -5.10
C ASN A 194 25.43 9.95 -3.59
N PHE A 195 25.85 8.99 -2.78
CA PHE A 195 25.68 9.03 -1.33
C PHE A 195 26.53 10.12 -0.65
N HIS A 196 25.88 11.06 0.02
CA HIS A 196 26.46 12.14 0.81
C HIS A 196 26.07 11.96 2.29
N GLY A 197 26.86 11.17 3.01
CA GLY A 197 26.56 10.77 4.40
C GLY A 197 26.52 11.92 5.41
N GLU A 198 27.15 13.05 5.08
CA GLU A 198 27.15 14.27 5.90
C GLU A 198 25.73 14.81 6.15
N TYR A 199 24.85 14.78 5.14
CA TYR A 199 23.48 15.25 5.30
C TYR A 199 22.67 14.33 6.22
N LEU A 200 22.95 13.02 6.22
CA LEU A 200 22.32 12.08 7.15
C LEU A 200 22.79 12.31 8.59
N LEU A 201 24.06 12.65 8.78
CA LEU A 201 24.57 13.02 10.10
C LEU A 201 23.87 14.29 10.62
N PHE A 202 23.68 15.29 9.75
CA PHE A 202 22.90 16.48 10.09
C PHE A 202 21.42 16.15 10.33
N ALA A 203 20.84 15.17 9.62
CA ALA A 203 19.46 14.75 9.80
C ALA A 203 19.18 14.15 11.19
N LEU A 204 20.20 13.65 11.89
CA LEU A 204 20.04 13.18 13.27
C LEU A 204 19.55 14.28 14.21
N ILE A 205 19.88 15.55 13.95
CA ILE A 205 19.48 16.69 14.80
C ILE A 205 17.95 16.92 14.74
N PRO A 206 17.33 17.20 13.58
CA PRO A 206 15.88 17.37 13.49
C PRO A 206 15.14 16.06 13.84
N LEU A 207 15.69 14.88 13.55
CA LEU A 207 15.10 13.60 13.98
C LEU A 207 15.07 13.46 15.50
N ALA A 208 16.18 13.73 16.19
CA ALA A 208 16.25 13.67 17.65
C ALA A 208 15.32 14.70 18.30
N LEU A 209 15.25 15.91 17.74
CA LEU A 209 14.33 16.95 18.21
C LEU A 209 12.87 16.57 17.97
N PHE A 210 12.55 16.00 16.80
CA PHE A 210 11.22 15.50 16.47
C PHE A 210 10.80 14.41 17.47
N ALA A 211 11.67 13.42 17.71
CA ALA A 211 11.41 12.37 18.68
C ALA A 211 11.24 12.95 20.09
N PHE A 212 12.11 13.86 20.50
CA PHE A 212 12.03 14.50 21.82
C PHE A 212 10.69 15.22 22.00
N ILE A 213 10.27 16.03 21.02
CA ILE A 213 8.99 16.75 21.06
C ILE A 213 7.81 15.77 21.02
N ALA A 214 7.86 14.74 20.19
CA ALA A 214 6.79 13.75 20.08
C ALA A 214 6.58 12.97 21.39
N TYR A 215 7.67 12.56 22.07
CA TYR A 215 7.59 11.82 23.34
C TYR A 215 7.33 12.70 24.56
N ARG A 216 7.97 13.89 24.67
CA ARG A 216 7.78 14.78 25.83
C ARG A 216 6.55 15.67 25.71
N GLY A 217 6.21 16.06 24.49
CA GLY A 217 5.08 16.92 24.15
C GLY A 217 3.80 16.16 23.82
N GLU A 218 3.76 14.84 24.01
CA GLU A 218 2.63 13.98 23.62
C GLU A 218 1.26 14.56 24.04
N THR A 219 1.10 14.89 25.32
CA THR A 219 -0.15 15.47 25.84
C THR A 219 -0.49 16.82 25.19
N MET A 220 0.50 17.65 24.89
CA MET A 220 0.26 18.94 24.21
C MET A 220 -0.18 18.72 22.76
N LEU A 221 0.44 17.78 22.05
CA LEU A 221 0.16 17.45 20.66
C LEU A 221 -1.23 16.80 20.49
N HIS A 222 -1.68 16.07 21.52
CA HIS A 222 -3.05 15.56 21.64
C HIS A 222 -4.05 16.70 21.74
N LEU A 223 -3.88 17.56 22.76
CA LEU A 223 -4.85 18.60 23.10
C LEU A 223 -4.87 19.78 22.10
N LYS A 224 -3.74 20.08 21.45
CA LYS A 224 -3.59 21.22 20.54
C LYS A 224 -3.14 20.73 19.16
N PRO A 225 -4.08 20.49 18.23
CA PRO A 225 -3.76 20.02 16.88
C PRO A 225 -2.76 20.92 16.14
N LEU A 226 -2.89 22.24 16.31
CA LEU A 226 -1.99 23.23 15.70
C LEU A 226 -0.54 23.11 16.17
N ALA A 227 -0.31 22.60 17.39
CA ALA A 227 1.05 22.42 17.90
C ALA A 227 1.82 21.36 17.09
N ALA A 228 1.15 20.30 16.62
CA ALA A 228 1.78 19.29 15.77
C ALA A 228 2.22 19.90 14.43
N TRP A 229 1.35 20.69 13.81
CA TRP A 229 1.67 21.39 12.55
C TRP A 229 2.79 22.41 12.72
N LEU A 230 2.82 23.16 13.81
CA LEU A 230 3.83 24.20 14.01
C LEU A 230 5.20 23.64 14.43
N LEU A 231 5.24 22.55 15.20
CA LEU A 231 6.48 22.03 15.78
C LEU A 231 7.05 20.85 15.01
N LEU A 232 6.22 19.89 14.59
CA LEU A 232 6.68 18.66 13.95
C LEU A 232 6.86 18.83 12.43
N LEU A 233 5.98 19.59 11.76
CA LEU A 233 6.05 19.75 10.30
C LEU A 233 7.36 20.40 9.84
N PRO A 234 7.87 21.51 10.44
CA PRO A 234 9.13 22.09 10.00
C PRO A 234 10.31 21.13 10.15
N LEU A 235 10.33 20.35 11.24
CA LEU A 235 11.36 19.32 11.44
C LEU A 235 11.25 18.20 10.41
N GLY A 236 10.03 17.83 10.04
CA GLY A 236 9.77 16.89 8.95
C GLY A 236 10.32 17.40 7.62
N ILE A 237 10.04 18.65 7.26
CA ILE A 237 10.52 19.29 6.02
C ILE A 237 12.06 19.36 6.00
N ILE A 238 12.69 19.76 7.11
CA ILE A 238 14.16 19.81 7.22
C ILE A 238 14.75 18.41 7.07
N THR A 239 14.17 17.40 7.74
CA THR A 239 14.62 16.01 7.63
C THR A 239 14.50 15.50 6.19
N TRP A 240 13.38 15.77 5.54
CA TRP A 240 13.15 15.42 4.13
C TRP A 240 14.18 16.07 3.21
N ALA A 241 14.44 17.36 3.36
CA ALA A 241 15.42 18.08 2.54
C ALA A 241 16.84 17.52 2.73
N LEU A 242 17.22 17.12 3.95
CA LEU A 242 18.51 16.48 4.22
C LEU A 242 18.60 15.08 3.62
N PHE A 243 17.50 14.31 3.65
CA PHE A 243 17.46 13.01 2.96
C PHE A 243 17.60 13.19 1.44
N LEU A 244 16.88 14.15 0.86
CA LEU A 244 16.99 14.48 -0.57
C LEU A 244 18.43 14.77 -1.00
N GLU A 245 19.19 15.55 -0.23
CA GLU A 245 20.60 15.85 -0.53
C GLU A 245 21.55 14.68 -0.24
N SER A 246 21.16 13.73 0.61
CA SER A 246 22.01 12.61 1.00
C SER A 246 22.20 11.54 -0.09
N GLY A 247 21.41 11.59 -1.16
CA GLY A 247 21.37 10.54 -2.19
C GLY A 247 20.55 9.31 -1.81
N ILE A 248 20.14 9.18 -0.54
CA ILE A 248 19.06 8.26 -0.14
C ILE A 248 17.73 8.85 -0.63
N HIS A 249 16.83 8.00 -1.08
CA HIS A 249 15.55 8.44 -1.60
C HIS A 249 14.72 9.19 -0.53
N ALA A 250 14.22 10.38 -0.89
CA ALA A 250 13.70 11.36 0.06
C ALA A 250 12.45 10.86 0.83
N THR A 251 11.65 9.99 0.20
CA THR A 251 10.42 9.45 0.79
C THR A 251 10.67 8.57 2.03
N ILE A 252 11.87 8.00 2.17
CA ILE A 252 12.29 7.19 3.33
C ILE A 252 12.25 8.03 4.63
N SER A 253 12.51 9.33 4.52
CA SER A 253 12.43 10.25 5.67
C SER A 253 11.06 10.21 6.36
N GLY A 254 9.97 10.05 5.57
CA GLY A 254 8.61 9.91 6.08
C GLY A 254 8.48 8.69 6.99
N VAL A 255 8.98 7.52 6.55
CA VAL A 255 8.94 6.28 7.34
C VAL A 255 9.72 6.47 8.63
N VAL A 256 10.95 6.99 8.56
CA VAL A 256 11.79 7.22 9.74
C VAL A 256 11.08 8.14 10.74
N LEU A 257 10.48 9.23 10.29
CA LEU A 257 9.69 10.13 11.13
C LEU A 257 8.48 9.43 11.76
N GLY A 258 7.76 8.60 11.00
CA GLY A 258 6.65 7.79 11.50
C GLY A 258 7.09 6.84 12.62
N PHE A 259 8.26 6.21 12.46
CA PHE A 259 8.89 5.36 13.46
C PHE A 259 9.29 6.10 14.75
N LEU A 260 9.39 7.43 14.73
CA LEU A 260 9.71 8.23 15.91
C LEU A 260 8.47 8.67 16.71
N VAL A 261 7.25 8.46 16.20
CA VAL A 261 6.02 8.88 16.90
C VAL A 261 5.57 7.84 17.93
N PRO A 262 5.34 8.17 19.22
CA PRO A 262 4.89 7.20 20.22
C PRO A 262 3.53 6.58 19.88
N VAL A 263 3.44 5.25 20.01
CA VAL A 263 2.21 4.47 19.78
C VAL A 263 1.43 4.28 21.08
N LYS A 264 2.11 3.87 22.16
CA LYS A 264 1.48 3.70 23.47
C LYS A 264 1.28 5.05 24.13
N MET A 265 0.12 5.23 24.73
CA MET A 265 -0.19 6.41 25.51
C MET A 265 0.67 6.48 26.77
N SER A 266 1.14 7.68 27.13
CA SER A 266 1.69 7.89 28.47
C SER A 266 0.58 7.95 29.53
N ALA A 267 0.91 7.58 30.77
CA ALA A 267 0.00 7.69 31.92
C ALA A 267 -0.59 9.10 32.10
N ARG A 268 0.15 10.14 31.66
CA ARG A 268 -0.34 11.53 31.69
C ARG A 268 -1.42 11.78 30.64
N SER A 269 -1.28 11.23 29.44
CA SER A 269 -2.28 11.33 28.38
C SER A 269 -3.52 10.48 28.70
N GLU A 270 -3.34 9.30 29.32
CA GLU A 270 -4.45 8.51 29.88
C GLU A 270 -5.20 9.28 30.96
N ALA A 271 -4.49 9.92 31.90
CA ALA A 271 -5.10 10.77 32.92
C ALA A 271 -5.80 12.02 32.35
N ALA A 272 -5.41 12.47 31.16
CA ALA A 272 -6.05 13.55 30.42
C ALA A 272 -7.25 13.09 29.57
N GLN A 273 -7.71 11.84 29.73
CA GLN A 273 -8.84 11.25 29.00
C GLN A 273 -8.65 11.23 27.47
N ALA A 274 -7.41 11.11 26.99
CA ALA A 274 -7.21 10.80 25.58
C ALA A 274 -7.73 9.38 25.29
N GLU A 275 -8.33 9.18 24.12
CA GLU A 275 -8.88 7.86 23.74
C GLU A 275 -7.90 7.02 22.91
N HIS A 276 -6.93 7.66 22.25
CA HIS A 276 -6.07 7.05 21.25
C HIS A 276 -4.61 7.52 21.39
N GLY A 277 -3.64 6.70 20.97
CA GLY A 277 -2.22 7.05 20.97
C GLY A 277 -1.87 8.16 19.97
N LEU A 278 -0.73 8.86 20.17
CA LEU A 278 -0.35 9.97 19.27
C LEU A 278 -0.19 9.50 17.81
N ALA A 279 0.37 8.31 17.59
CA ALA A 279 0.50 7.73 16.25
C ALA A 279 -0.87 7.62 15.53
N GLU A 280 -1.90 7.16 16.24
CA GLU A 280 -3.25 7.02 15.70
C GLU A 280 -3.92 8.37 15.45
N VAL A 281 -3.70 9.35 16.35
CA VAL A 281 -4.17 10.72 16.17
C VAL A 281 -3.55 11.37 14.93
N LEU A 282 -2.24 11.21 14.72
CA LEU A 282 -1.56 11.74 13.55
C LEU A 282 -2.00 11.02 12.28
N GLU A 283 -2.15 9.70 12.31
CA GLU A 283 -2.66 8.95 11.17
C GLU A 283 -4.04 9.43 10.74
N HIS A 284 -5.01 9.57 11.65
CA HIS A 284 -6.33 10.08 11.30
C HIS A 284 -6.30 11.49 10.69
N ARG A 285 -5.31 12.32 11.07
CA ARG A 285 -5.14 13.67 10.51
C ARG A 285 -4.50 13.67 9.13
N PHE A 286 -3.48 12.84 8.92
CA PHE A 286 -2.72 12.78 7.68
C PHE A 286 -3.37 11.86 6.62
N ARG A 287 -4.18 10.87 7.02
CA ARG A 287 -4.84 9.92 6.10
C ARG A 287 -5.65 10.62 5.00
N PRO A 288 -6.54 11.60 5.30
CA PRO A 288 -7.29 12.29 4.25
C PRO A 288 -6.42 13.12 3.32
N LEU A 289 -5.33 13.73 3.83
CA LEU A 289 -4.39 14.49 3.02
C LEU A 289 -3.61 13.58 2.08
N SER A 290 -3.12 12.45 2.58
CA SER A 290 -2.38 11.48 1.76
C SER A 290 -3.27 10.88 0.68
N THR A 291 -4.38 10.24 1.07
CA THR A 291 -5.26 9.51 0.16
C THR A 291 -6.09 10.41 -0.76
N GLY A 292 -6.45 11.61 -0.30
CA GLY A 292 -7.28 12.55 -1.07
C GLY A 292 -6.49 13.54 -1.93
N ILE A 293 -5.22 13.82 -1.61
CA ILE A 293 -4.42 14.87 -2.27
C ILE A 293 -3.06 14.33 -2.73
N CYS A 294 -2.20 13.88 -1.81
CA CYS A 294 -0.81 13.53 -2.14
C CYS A 294 -0.72 12.40 -3.17
N VAL A 295 -1.41 11.29 -2.92
CA VAL A 295 -1.37 10.10 -3.78
C VAL A 295 -2.03 10.35 -5.14
N PRO A 296 -3.22 10.99 -5.24
CA PRO A 296 -3.80 11.36 -6.53
C PRO A 296 -2.94 12.33 -7.35
N ILE A 297 -2.31 13.34 -6.72
CA ILE A 297 -1.42 14.28 -7.44
C ILE A 297 -0.17 13.56 -7.93
N PHE A 298 0.43 12.70 -7.10
CA PHE A 298 1.53 11.84 -7.52
C PHE A 298 1.14 10.99 -8.73
N ALA A 299 0.02 10.27 -8.65
CA ALA A 299 -0.48 9.46 -9.76
C ALA A 299 -0.73 10.29 -11.01
N PHE A 300 -1.27 11.51 -10.86
CA PHE A 300 -1.51 12.40 -12.00
C PHE A 300 -0.22 12.72 -12.75
N PHE A 301 0.88 13.00 -12.06
CA PHE A 301 2.15 13.36 -12.71
C PHE A 301 3.00 12.14 -13.13
N SER A 302 2.91 11.03 -12.41
CA SER A 302 3.70 9.82 -12.69
C SER A 302 3.04 8.88 -13.71
N ALA A 303 1.71 8.78 -13.74
CA ALA A 303 1.00 7.85 -14.63
C ALA A 303 0.77 8.38 -16.06
N GLY A 304 0.91 9.69 -16.30
CA GLY A 304 0.73 10.26 -17.64
C GLY A 304 1.88 9.88 -18.58
N VAL A 305 1.65 8.82 -19.35
CA VAL A 305 2.55 8.29 -20.37
C VAL A 305 2.00 8.54 -21.77
N ALA A 306 2.89 8.90 -22.69
CA ALA A 306 2.57 8.95 -24.11
C ALA A 306 2.55 7.50 -24.65
N VAL A 307 1.36 6.93 -24.79
CA VAL A 307 1.17 5.54 -25.24
C VAL A 307 1.49 5.41 -26.74
N GLY A 308 1.54 6.51 -27.50
CA GLY A 308 1.82 6.49 -28.94
C GLY A 308 0.74 5.78 -29.77
N GLY A 309 -0.47 5.63 -29.21
CA GLY A 309 -1.58 4.89 -29.83
C GLY A 309 -1.41 3.36 -29.81
N PHE A 310 -2.01 2.68 -30.78
CA PHE A 310 -1.96 1.21 -30.86
C PHE A 310 -0.54 0.67 -31.15
N GLU A 311 0.32 1.44 -31.81
CA GLU A 311 1.70 1.05 -32.09
C GLU A 311 2.56 1.00 -30.83
N GLY A 312 2.46 1.99 -29.94
CA GLY A 312 3.22 1.97 -28.69
C GLY A 312 2.68 0.93 -27.69
N LEU A 313 1.37 0.64 -27.70
CA LEU A 313 0.83 -0.50 -26.94
C LEU A 313 1.35 -1.83 -27.49
N GLY A 314 1.39 -2.00 -28.82
CA GLY A 314 1.97 -3.17 -29.47
C GLY A 314 3.45 -3.35 -29.14
N ARG A 315 4.22 -2.26 -29.14
CA ARG A 315 5.62 -2.24 -28.72
C ARG A 315 5.80 -2.68 -27.27
N ALA A 316 5.02 -2.12 -26.34
CA ALA A 316 5.07 -2.48 -24.93
C ALA A 316 4.72 -3.97 -24.71
N LEU A 317 3.84 -4.56 -25.53
CA LEU A 317 3.55 -6.00 -25.46
C LEU A 317 4.69 -6.89 -25.98
N THR A 318 5.64 -6.33 -26.73
CA THR A 318 6.83 -7.05 -27.24
C THR A 318 8.10 -6.77 -26.46
N ASP A 319 8.15 -5.68 -25.70
CA ASP A 319 9.30 -5.31 -24.89
C ASP A 319 9.42 -6.21 -23.66
N SER A 320 10.64 -6.71 -23.40
CA SER A 320 10.87 -7.70 -22.34
C SER A 320 10.71 -7.10 -20.93
N VAL A 321 10.98 -5.80 -20.75
CA VAL A 321 10.75 -5.10 -19.49
C VAL A 321 9.25 -5.05 -19.21
N ALA A 322 8.48 -4.59 -20.20
CA ALA A 322 7.03 -4.47 -20.06
C ALA A 322 6.35 -5.84 -19.84
N VAL A 323 6.65 -6.85 -20.65
CA VAL A 323 6.12 -8.22 -20.46
C VAL A 323 6.55 -8.79 -19.11
N GLY A 324 7.81 -8.59 -18.73
CA GLY A 324 8.35 -9.00 -17.43
C GLY A 324 7.57 -8.42 -16.27
N ILE A 325 7.29 -7.11 -16.29
CA ILE A 325 6.50 -6.42 -15.27
C ILE A 325 5.07 -6.96 -15.21
N MET A 326 4.38 -7.08 -16.35
CA MET A 326 2.99 -7.56 -16.38
C MET A 326 2.86 -8.97 -15.83
N VAL A 327 3.73 -9.89 -16.25
CA VAL A 327 3.71 -11.29 -15.77
C VAL A 327 4.08 -11.35 -14.29
N ALA A 328 5.09 -10.61 -13.85
CA ALA A 328 5.52 -10.60 -12.46
C ALA A 328 4.47 -9.98 -11.52
N LEU A 329 3.80 -8.91 -11.92
CA LEU A 329 2.69 -8.30 -11.16
C LEU A 329 1.49 -9.24 -11.07
N VAL A 330 1.02 -9.80 -12.20
CA VAL A 330 -0.22 -10.60 -12.20
C VAL A 330 0.03 -12.01 -11.67
N ALA A 331 0.94 -12.75 -12.29
CA ALA A 331 1.20 -14.13 -11.92
C ALA A 331 2.18 -14.22 -10.75
N GLY A 332 3.25 -13.42 -10.75
CA GLY A 332 4.28 -13.50 -9.72
C GLY A 332 3.77 -13.17 -8.32
N LYS A 333 3.00 -12.08 -8.14
CA LYS A 333 2.41 -11.74 -6.83
C LYS A 333 1.43 -12.80 -6.39
N THR A 334 0.54 -13.24 -7.29
CA THR A 334 -0.43 -14.28 -6.98
C THR A 334 0.27 -15.57 -6.51
N ILE A 335 1.26 -16.06 -7.27
CA ILE A 335 2.01 -17.28 -6.95
C ILE A 335 2.84 -17.11 -5.68
N GLY A 336 3.50 -15.97 -5.49
CA GLY A 336 4.35 -15.70 -4.34
C GLY A 336 3.57 -15.62 -3.03
N ILE A 337 2.51 -14.82 -3.00
CA ILE A 337 1.67 -14.65 -1.81
C ILE A 337 0.96 -15.96 -1.50
N PHE A 338 0.22 -16.54 -2.46
CA PHE A 338 -0.53 -17.78 -2.24
C PHE A 338 0.39 -18.96 -1.92
N GLY A 339 1.45 -19.15 -2.70
CA GLY A 339 2.37 -20.27 -2.57
C GLY A 339 3.08 -20.26 -1.23
N THR A 340 3.56 -19.10 -0.76
CA THR A 340 4.21 -19.01 0.54
C THR A 340 3.21 -19.11 1.69
N THR A 341 2.01 -18.53 1.58
CA THR A 341 0.94 -18.74 2.59
C THR A 341 0.58 -20.22 2.71
N TRP A 342 0.40 -20.92 1.59
CA TRP A 342 0.12 -22.35 1.55
C TRP A 342 1.24 -23.19 2.17
N LEU A 343 2.50 -22.87 1.84
CA LEU A 343 3.66 -23.58 2.35
C LEU A 343 3.79 -23.41 3.87
N VAL A 344 3.69 -22.17 4.38
CA VAL A 344 3.86 -21.88 5.80
C VAL A 344 2.75 -22.51 6.64
N THR A 345 1.49 -22.37 6.23
CA THR A 345 0.36 -22.99 6.94
C THR A 345 0.49 -24.51 6.99
N ARG A 346 0.93 -25.14 5.89
CA ARG A 346 1.14 -26.59 5.82
C ARG A 346 2.26 -27.10 6.74
N PHE A 347 3.37 -26.38 6.83
CA PHE A 347 4.55 -26.81 7.61
C PHE A 347 4.51 -26.39 9.08
N LYS A 348 3.86 -25.28 9.42
CA LYS A 348 3.78 -24.77 10.80
C LYS A 348 2.54 -25.24 11.56
N ASN A 349 1.67 -26.04 10.91
CA ASN A 349 0.38 -26.47 11.47
C ASN A 349 -0.45 -25.27 11.94
N ALA A 350 -0.29 -24.13 11.27
CA ALA A 350 -1.05 -22.92 11.50
C ALA A 350 -2.34 -23.04 10.69
N ASN A 351 -3.48 -22.97 11.38
CA ASN A 351 -4.77 -23.05 10.71
C ASN A 351 -5.14 -21.67 10.16
N LEU A 352 -5.59 -21.68 8.90
CA LEU A 352 -6.39 -20.60 8.34
C LEU A 352 -7.71 -20.52 9.13
N ASP A 353 -8.32 -19.33 9.22
CA ASP A 353 -9.68 -19.20 9.75
C ASP A 353 -10.58 -20.23 9.03
N PRO A 354 -11.37 -21.05 9.75
CA PRO A 354 -12.29 -21.99 9.12
C PRO A 354 -13.28 -21.32 8.15
N ASP A 355 -13.53 -20.02 8.29
CA ASP A 355 -14.40 -19.24 7.41
C ASP A 355 -13.75 -18.90 6.05
N ILE A 356 -12.44 -19.10 5.87
CA ILE A 356 -11.70 -18.72 4.65
C ILE A 356 -11.36 -19.96 3.82
N ALA A 357 -11.79 -19.98 2.56
CA ALA A 357 -11.38 -21.00 1.61
C ALA A 357 -10.10 -20.60 0.86
N TRP A 358 -9.34 -21.56 0.36
CA TRP A 358 -8.11 -21.30 -0.40
C TRP A 358 -8.31 -20.42 -1.64
N ILE A 359 -9.48 -20.51 -2.27
CA ILE A 359 -9.84 -19.65 -3.41
C ILE A 359 -9.98 -18.17 -3.01
N ASP A 360 -10.33 -17.89 -1.75
CA ASP A 360 -10.37 -16.53 -1.20
C ASP A 360 -8.95 -15.97 -1.07
N VAL A 361 -8.00 -16.81 -0.62
CA VAL A 361 -6.56 -16.47 -0.57
C VAL A 361 -6.00 -16.22 -1.96
N VAL A 362 -6.37 -17.00 -2.98
CA VAL A 362 -5.96 -16.76 -4.37
C VAL A 362 -6.50 -15.42 -4.88
N GLY A 363 -7.78 -15.12 -4.63
CA GLY A 363 -8.38 -13.84 -5.01
C GLY A 363 -7.68 -12.65 -4.34
N LEU A 364 -7.32 -12.80 -3.07
CA LEU A 364 -6.59 -11.79 -2.30
C LEU A 364 -5.15 -11.63 -2.78
N ALA A 365 -4.46 -12.74 -3.05
CA ALA A 365 -3.11 -12.75 -3.62
C ALA A 365 -3.06 -12.05 -4.99
N ALA A 366 -4.11 -12.23 -5.82
CA ALA A 366 -4.23 -11.52 -7.09
C ALA A 366 -4.40 -10.01 -6.91
N THR A 367 -5.12 -9.55 -5.88
CA THR A 367 -5.18 -8.10 -5.56
C THR A 367 -3.84 -7.56 -5.08
N GLY A 368 -2.94 -8.40 -4.56
CA GLY A 368 -1.55 -8.03 -4.29
C GLY A 368 -0.73 -7.70 -5.55
N GLY A 369 -1.21 -8.09 -6.74
CA GLY A 369 -0.61 -7.73 -8.03
C GLY A 369 -0.85 -6.30 -8.49
N ILE A 370 -1.61 -5.53 -7.72
CA ILE A 370 -1.91 -4.13 -8.02
C ILE A 370 -0.73 -3.28 -7.55
N GLY A 371 0.26 -3.06 -8.40
CA GLY A 371 1.51 -2.39 -8.00
C GLY A 371 1.50 -0.86 -8.12
N PHE A 372 0.60 -0.32 -8.95
CA PHE A 372 0.38 1.09 -9.28
C PHE A 372 1.34 2.12 -8.66
N THR A 373 1.05 2.70 -7.50
CA THR A 373 1.79 3.85 -6.95
C THR A 373 3.28 3.59 -6.75
N VAL A 374 3.61 2.65 -5.87
CA VAL A 374 5.01 2.35 -5.52
C VAL A 374 5.74 1.71 -6.69
N SER A 375 5.06 0.94 -7.55
CA SER A 375 5.68 0.41 -8.78
C SER A 375 6.04 1.52 -9.76
N LEU A 376 5.21 2.57 -9.89
CA LEU A 376 5.52 3.74 -10.73
C LEU A 376 6.74 4.50 -10.17
N LEU A 377 6.81 4.65 -8.85
CA LEU A 377 7.98 5.26 -8.19
C LEU A 377 9.25 4.43 -8.48
N VAL A 378 9.21 3.11 -8.28
CA VAL A 378 10.37 2.24 -8.53
C VAL A 378 10.76 2.24 -10.01
N ALA A 379 9.81 2.36 -10.94
CA ALA A 379 10.12 2.48 -12.37
C ALA A 379 10.87 3.78 -12.70
N GLU A 380 10.51 4.91 -12.06
CA GLU A 380 11.23 6.18 -12.20
C GLU A 380 12.64 6.12 -11.59
N LEU A 381 12.85 5.31 -10.55
CA LEU A 381 14.16 5.07 -9.96
C LEU A 381 15.02 4.07 -10.76
N SER A 382 14.37 3.11 -11.44
CA SER A 382 15.05 2.03 -12.15
C SER A 382 15.61 2.44 -13.51
N PHE A 383 14.94 3.38 -14.17
CA PHE A 383 15.27 3.76 -15.54
C PHE A 383 15.41 5.29 -15.66
N PRO A 384 16.47 5.80 -16.31
CA PRO A 384 16.67 7.22 -16.48
C PRO A 384 15.46 7.94 -17.09
N HIS A 385 15.18 9.16 -16.63
CA HIS A 385 14.10 9.98 -17.18
C HIS A 385 14.22 10.15 -18.70
N GLY A 386 13.11 9.93 -19.42
CA GLY A 386 13.06 10.00 -20.87
C GLY A 386 13.59 8.76 -21.60
N SER A 387 13.98 7.70 -20.87
CA SER A 387 14.31 6.43 -21.52
C SER A 387 13.03 5.73 -22.02
N PRO A 388 13.07 5.02 -23.16
CA PRO A 388 11.90 4.27 -23.63
C PRO A 388 11.46 3.18 -22.64
N HIS A 389 12.40 2.61 -21.88
CA HIS A 389 12.08 1.61 -20.85
C HIS A 389 11.23 2.18 -19.72
N THR A 390 11.39 3.47 -19.36
CA THR A 390 10.56 4.11 -18.33
C THR A 390 9.10 4.19 -18.79
N GLU A 391 8.86 4.57 -20.05
CA GLU A 391 7.51 4.69 -20.61
C GLU A 391 6.85 3.31 -20.76
N ASP A 392 7.60 2.34 -21.34
CA ASP A 392 7.15 0.97 -21.53
C ASP A 392 6.85 0.30 -20.16
N ALA A 393 7.68 0.54 -19.14
CA ALA A 393 7.45 0.06 -17.77
C ALA A 393 6.20 0.65 -17.14
N LYS A 394 5.98 1.97 -17.27
CA LYS A 394 4.77 2.64 -16.75
C LYS A 394 3.51 2.09 -17.42
N ILE A 395 3.50 1.89 -18.74
CA ILE A 395 2.38 1.24 -19.45
C ILE A 395 2.14 -0.17 -18.89
N ALA A 396 3.20 -0.96 -18.72
CA ALA A 396 3.12 -2.31 -18.18
C ALA A 396 2.59 -2.37 -16.75
N ILE A 397 2.98 -1.42 -15.89
CA ILE A 397 2.44 -1.30 -14.51
C ILE A 397 0.95 -1.01 -14.54
N LEU A 398 0.50 -0.08 -15.40
CA LEU A 398 -0.92 0.26 -15.53
C LEU A 398 -1.75 -0.94 -16.00
N VAL A 399 -1.32 -1.57 -17.10
CA VAL A 399 -2.00 -2.73 -17.68
C VAL A 399 -1.96 -3.92 -16.71
N GLY A 400 -0.81 -4.22 -16.14
CA GLY A 400 -0.63 -5.29 -15.15
C GLY A 400 -1.49 -5.09 -13.91
N SER A 401 -1.55 -3.88 -13.37
CA SER A 401 -2.38 -3.56 -12.21
C SER A 401 -3.88 -3.69 -12.52
N VAL A 402 -4.32 -3.26 -13.70
CA VAL A 402 -5.71 -3.44 -14.14
C VAL A 402 -6.06 -4.91 -14.32
N LEU A 403 -5.17 -5.71 -14.93
CA LEU A 403 -5.35 -7.15 -15.08
C LEU A 403 -5.42 -7.85 -13.72
N ALA A 404 -4.51 -7.53 -12.80
CA ALA A 404 -4.51 -8.04 -11.43
C ALA A 404 -5.82 -7.69 -10.69
N ALA A 405 -6.27 -6.44 -10.81
CA ALA A 405 -7.54 -5.97 -10.25
C ALA A 405 -8.75 -6.73 -10.83
N ILE A 406 -8.80 -6.95 -12.14
CA ILE A 406 -9.87 -7.71 -12.80
C ILE A 406 -9.88 -9.17 -12.33
N VAL A 407 -8.71 -9.83 -12.28
CA VAL A 407 -8.60 -11.22 -11.84
C VAL A 407 -9.02 -11.36 -10.38
N GLY A 408 -8.48 -10.51 -9.49
CA GLY A 408 -8.86 -10.47 -8.08
C GLY A 408 -10.35 -10.20 -7.89
N ALA A 409 -10.89 -9.18 -8.55
CA ALA A 409 -12.31 -8.83 -8.50
C ALA A 409 -13.21 -9.95 -9.01
N ALA A 410 -12.84 -10.64 -10.10
CA ALA A 410 -13.63 -11.74 -10.66
C ALA A 410 -13.72 -12.94 -9.70
N ILE A 411 -12.60 -13.31 -9.06
CA ILE A 411 -12.55 -14.40 -8.08
C ILE A 411 -13.36 -14.01 -6.83
N LEU A 412 -13.06 -12.83 -6.27
CA LEU A 412 -13.68 -12.36 -5.03
C LEU A 412 -15.16 -12.06 -5.18
N SER A 413 -15.63 -11.58 -6.34
CA SER A 413 -17.06 -11.38 -6.59
C SER A 413 -17.86 -12.68 -6.57
N ARG A 414 -17.28 -13.78 -7.08
CA ARG A 414 -17.91 -15.11 -7.01
C ARG A 414 -18.00 -15.60 -5.57
N ARG A 415 -16.97 -15.35 -4.78
CA ARG A 415 -16.92 -15.71 -3.36
C ARG A 415 -17.85 -14.86 -2.51
N ASN A 416 -17.94 -13.56 -2.79
CA ASN A 416 -18.90 -12.66 -2.16
C ASN A 416 -20.35 -13.14 -2.35
N LYS A 417 -20.71 -13.64 -3.54
CA LYS A 417 -22.04 -14.25 -3.77
C LYS A 417 -22.27 -15.50 -2.91
N HIS A 418 -21.24 -16.31 -2.73
CA HIS A 418 -21.32 -17.50 -1.87
C HIS A 418 -21.51 -17.12 -0.39
N TYR A 419 -20.70 -16.20 0.13
CA TYR A 419 -20.85 -15.72 1.51
C TYR A 419 -22.16 -14.98 1.74
N ARG A 420 -22.66 -14.24 0.74
CA ARG A 420 -23.99 -13.64 0.79
C ARG A 420 -25.07 -14.71 0.94
N ALA A 421 -25.04 -15.77 0.13
CA ALA A 421 -26.01 -16.84 0.22
C ALA A 421 -25.93 -17.57 1.58
N LEU A 422 -24.74 -17.70 2.16
CA LEU A 422 -24.57 -18.26 3.51
C LEU A 422 -25.13 -17.32 4.58
N ALA A 423 -24.83 -16.03 4.51
CA ALA A 423 -25.35 -15.03 5.44
C ALA A 423 -26.88 -14.90 5.37
N GLU A 424 -27.46 -14.96 4.17
CA GLU A 424 -28.91 -14.97 4.00
C GLU A 424 -29.52 -16.23 4.63
N LYS A 425 -28.90 -17.39 4.47
CA LYS A 425 -29.31 -18.65 5.12
C LYS A 425 -29.26 -18.56 6.65
N GLU A 426 -28.23 -17.93 7.19
CA GLU A 426 -28.04 -17.73 8.63
C GLU A 426 -28.96 -16.65 9.23
N THR A 427 -29.72 -15.90 8.42
CA THR A 427 -30.66 -14.87 8.91
C THR A 427 -32.12 -15.16 8.60
N VAL A 428 -32.43 -16.18 7.78
CA VAL A 428 -33.82 -16.60 7.56
C VAL A 428 -34.35 -17.23 8.84
N ASP A 429 -35.36 -16.57 9.41
CA ASP A 429 -36.19 -17.03 10.53
C ASP A 429 -37.64 -16.94 10.04
N ALA A 430 -38.15 -18.03 9.47
CA ALA A 430 -39.45 -18.04 8.80
C ALA A 430 -40.63 -18.16 9.78
N ASP A 431 -40.38 -18.61 11.01
CA ASP A 431 -41.38 -18.74 12.07
C ASP A 431 -41.30 -17.62 13.13
N ASP A 432 -40.40 -16.65 12.94
CA ASP A 432 -40.18 -15.44 13.76
C ASP A 432 -39.93 -15.78 15.24
N ASN A 433 -39.24 -16.91 15.47
CA ASN A 433 -39.00 -17.45 16.80
C ASN A 433 -37.72 -16.87 17.45
N GLY A 434 -36.97 -16.05 16.71
CA GLY A 434 -35.72 -15.41 17.10
C GLY A 434 -34.47 -16.27 16.86
N ILE A 435 -34.62 -17.46 16.26
CA ILE A 435 -33.57 -18.43 15.94
C ILE A 435 -33.64 -18.72 14.43
N PRO A 436 -32.56 -18.50 13.66
CA PRO A 436 -32.61 -18.76 12.23
C PRO A 436 -32.83 -20.25 11.91
N ASP A 437 -33.69 -20.53 10.91
CA ASP A 437 -34.18 -21.86 10.50
C ASP A 437 -33.07 -22.89 10.23
N VAL A 438 -31.89 -22.41 9.82
CA VAL A 438 -30.71 -23.27 9.55
C VAL A 438 -30.18 -23.93 10.82
N PHE A 439 -30.32 -23.29 11.97
CA PHE A 439 -29.87 -23.83 13.26
C PHE A 439 -30.88 -24.82 13.86
N GLU A 440 -32.12 -24.80 13.37
CA GLU A 440 -33.18 -25.71 13.78
C GLU A 440 -33.38 -26.88 12.80
N GLY A 441 -32.66 -26.87 11.67
CA GLY A 441 -32.80 -27.86 10.61
C GLY A 441 -34.13 -27.76 9.85
N THR A 442 -34.85 -26.67 10.02
CA THR A 442 -36.15 -26.37 9.39
C THR A 442 -36.00 -25.60 8.08
N TYR A 443 -34.79 -25.13 7.77
CA TYR A 443 -34.49 -24.39 6.54
C TYR A 443 -34.91 -25.16 5.28
N ARG A 444 -35.81 -24.56 4.49
CA ARG A 444 -36.18 -25.05 3.16
C ARG A 444 -35.61 -24.11 2.10
N ASP A 445 -34.86 -24.65 1.14
CA ASP A 445 -34.32 -23.87 0.04
C ASP A 445 -35.47 -23.41 -0.89
N PRO A 446 -35.79 -22.11 -0.96
CA PRO A 446 -36.91 -21.63 -1.77
C PRO A 446 -36.72 -21.90 -3.28
N LYS A 447 -35.48 -22.17 -3.72
CA LYS A 447 -35.17 -22.51 -5.12
C LYS A 447 -35.27 -24.00 -5.43
N ALA A 448 -35.43 -24.85 -4.42
CA ALA A 448 -35.67 -26.28 -4.63
C ALA A 448 -37.17 -26.61 -4.79
N GLU A 449 -38.05 -25.69 -4.38
CA GLU A 449 -39.51 -25.83 -4.48
C GLU A 449 -40.11 -25.12 -5.72
N ALA A 450 -39.29 -24.43 -6.52
CA ALA A 450 -39.66 -23.77 -7.79
C ALA A 450 -38.94 -24.42 -8.97
#